data_AF-A0A486JML7-F1
#
_entry.id   AF-A0A486JML7-F1
#
_cell.length_a   1.000
_cell.length_b   1.000
_cell.length_c   1.000
_cell.angle_alpha   90.00
_cell.angle_beta   90.00
_cell.angle_gamma   90.00
#
_symmetry.space_group_name_H-M   'P 1'
#
loop_
_entity.id
_entity.type
_entity.pdbx_description
1 polymer ?
#
loop_
_entity_poly.entity_id
_entity_poly.type
_entity_poly.pdbx_seq_one_letter_code
_entity_poly.pdbx_strand_id
1 'polypeptide(L)'
;MNRLQQIKASYDQVECFARECGVSLPSICIGQPDIIKDSKFYDSLSPQIGHKSTLLMMSLLNDRRSHASREGVEAIARIVSRLTLAPVFDIINLSKEPIRFTMQTLPQNSIFSEDLDFLRDTFTYFQITPESIEKHINLPQGGRGKYKADLRIDLFIIKKNCHLNLATTFFEYDGAHHFIESSVRNDKYRDSSLASMGAPTFRMQHIEKKGIEKEKYKQKFNSLCEHHAKNIIENFRKKIYDHFNPTYLIYDDNGVPSQINFKLDLSFLNK
;
A
#
# COMPACT_ATOMS: atom_id res chain seq x y z
N MET A 1 -18.87 -14.10 -11.58
CA MET A 1 -17.74 -14.62 -10.78
C MET A 1 -16.51 -14.65 -11.67
N ASN A 2 -15.59 -13.68 -11.52
CA ASN A 2 -14.33 -13.69 -12.26
C ASN A 2 -13.35 -14.60 -11.52
N ARG A 3 -12.91 -15.69 -12.17
CA ARG A 3 -11.69 -16.40 -11.75
C ARG A 3 -10.56 -15.37 -11.80
N LEU A 4 -10.00 -15.02 -10.64
CA LEU A 4 -8.62 -14.53 -10.60
C LEU A 4 -7.76 -15.73 -11.01
N GLN A 5 -7.60 -15.96 -12.31
CA GLN A 5 -6.48 -16.76 -12.78
C GLN A 5 -5.24 -16.02 -12.30
N GLN A 6 -4.52 -16.62 -11.34
CA GLN A 6 -3.24 -16.13 -10.85
C GLN A 6 -2.20 -16.28 -11.97
N ILE A 7 -2.28 -15.44 -13.00
CA ILE A 7 -1.28 -15.39 -14.05
C ILE A 7 -0.18 -14.50 -13.52
N LYS A 8 0.92 -15.12 -13.02
CA LYS A 8 2.11 -14.38 -12.61
C LYS A 8 2.45 -13.36 -13.70
N ALA A 9 2.48 -12.07 -13.37
CA ALA A 9 2.80 -11.05 -14.35
C ALA A 9 4.21 -11.34 -14.87
N SER A 10 4.32 -11.62 -16.18
CA SER A 10 5.61 -11.98 -16.77
C SER A 10 6.56 -10.80 -16.65
N TYR A 11 7.86 -11.08 -16.70
CA TYR A 11 8.86 -10.03 -16.70
C TYR A 11 8.63 -9.06 -17.86
N ASP A 12 8.34 -9.60 -19.05
CA ASP A 12 8.01 -8.84 -20.26
C ASP A 12 6.80 -7.93 -20.08
N GLN A 13 5.74 -8.39 -19.39
CA GLN A 13 4.54 -7.58 -19.18
C GLN A 13 4.80 -6.31 -18.37
N VAL A 14 5.63 -6.41 -17.32
CA VAL A 14 5.98 -5.27 -16.46
C VAL A 14 6.92 -4.32 -17.19
N GLU A 15 7.94 -4.84 -17.88
CA GLU A 15 8.86 -4.00 -18.66
C GLU A 15 8.17 -3.29 -19.83
N CYS A 16 7.32 -4.01 -20.59
CA CYS A 16 6.53 -3.41 -21.67
C CYS A 16 5.66 -2.27 -21.15
N PHE A 17 4.98 -2.48 -20.02
CA PHE A 17 4.19 -1.42 -19.40
C PHE A 17 5.05 -0.22 -18.98
N ALA A 18 6.19 -0.45 -18.34
CA ALA A 18 7.09 0.62 -17.93
C ALA A 18 7.58 1.44 -19.13
N ARG A 19 7.94 0.77 -20.24
CA ARG A 19 8.32 1.43 -21.50
C ARG A 19 7.15 2.22 -22.10
N GLU A 20 5.92 1.70 -22.09
CA GLU A 20 4.71 2.41 -22.53
C GLU A 20 4.48 3.69 -21.70
N CYS A 21 4.75 3.64 -20.40
CA CYS A 21 4.73 4.80 -19.51
C CYS A 21 5.95 5.73 -19.69
N GLY A 22 6.86 5.46 -20.62
CA GLY A 22 8.03 6.30 -20.86
C GLY A 22 9.17 6.11 -19.86
N VAL A 23 9.16 5.04 -19.05
CA VAL A 23 10.32 4.68 -18.21
C VAL A 23 11.47 4.25 -19.13
N SER A 24 12.54 5.05 -19.14
CA SER A 24 13.76 4.73 -19.85
C SER A 24 14.52 3.66 -19.07
N LEU A 25 14.32 2.39 -19.44
CA LEU A 25 15.10 1.30 -18.86
C LEU A 25 16.57 1.52 -19.23
N PRO A 26 17.51 1.37 -18.28
CA PRO A 26 18.91 1.41 -18.62
C PRO A 26 19.18 0.30 -19.63
N SER A 27 19.37 0.68 -20.88
CA SER A 27 20.16 -0.13 -21.80
C SER A 27 21.53 -0.25 -21.14
N ILE A 28 22.22 -1.37 -21.29
CA ILE A 28 23.62 -1.53 -20.83
C ILE A 28 24.58 -0.59 -21.63
N CYS A 29 24.06 0.46 -22.27
CA CYS A 29 24.80 1.42 -23.09
C CYS A 29 24.81 2.81 -22.43
N ILE A 30 26.03 3.29 -22.23
CA ILE A 30 26.44 4.51 -21.55
C ILE A 30 25.96 5.77 -22.31
N GLY A 31 25.39 6.73 -21.57
CA GLY A 31 25.57 8.17 -21.86
C GLY A 31 24.42 8.93 -22.51
N GLN A 32 23.34 9.21 -21.77
CA GLN A 32 22.52 10.43 -21.98
C GLN A 32 22.06 11.01 -20.62
N PRO A 33 22.02 12.35 -20.45
CA PRO A 33 21.82 13.00 -19.16
C PRO A 33 20.44 12.76 -18.50
N ASP A 34 19.39 12.52 -19.28
CA ASP A 34 18.06 12.21 -18.72
C ASP A 34 17.96 10.74 -18.25
N ILE A 35 18.63 9.82 -18.94
CA ILE A 35 18.77 8.42 -18.51
C ILE A 35 19.48 8.34 -17.14
N ILE A 36 20.40 9.25 -16.84
CA ILE A 36 21.18 9.26 -15.60
C ILE A 36 20.32 9.57 -14.36
N LYS A 37 19.29 10.43 -14.47
CA LYS A 37 18.44 10.79 -13.32
C LYS A 37 17.43 9.70 -12.95
N ASP A 38 16.90 9.02 -13.96
CA ASP A 38 16.02 7.87 -13.81
C ASP A 38 16.80 6.65 -13.33
N SER A 39 18.01 6.43 -13.85
CA SER A 39 18.95 5.42 -13.35
C SER A 39 19.24 5.61 -11.86
N LYS A 40 19.60 6.82 -11.40
CA LYS A 40 19.86 7.04 -9.95
C LYS A 40 18.64 6.79 -9.07
N PHE A 41 17.43 7.08 -9.55
CA PHE A 41 16.21 6.77 -8.80
C PHE A 41 15.97 5.27 -8.75
N TYR A 42 16.06 4.62 -9.91
CA TYR A 42 15.95 3.19 -10.07
C TYR A 42 16.94 2.46 -9.15
N ASP A 43 18.22 2.86 -9.18
CA ASP A 43 19.30 2.28 -8.38
C ASP A 43 19.07 2.45 -6.88
N SER A 44 18.34 3.50 -6.49
CA SER A 44 17.95 3.71 -5.09
C SER A 44 16.77 2.83 -4.65
N LEU A 45 15.82 2.54 -5.55
CA LEU A 45 14.58 1.81 -5.22
C LEU A 45 14.69 0.30 -5.45
N SER A 46 15.33 -0.14 -6.53
CA SER A 46 15.43 -1.54 -6.94
C SER A 46 15.98 -2.47 -5.86
N PRO A 47 17.01 -2.08 -5.08
CA PRO A 47 17.48 -2.92 -3.97
C PRO A 47 16.46 -3.09 -2.83
N GLN A 48 15.45 -2.22 -2.74
CA GLN A 48 14.46 -2.19 -1.65
C GLN A 48 13.16 -2.94 -1.98
N ILE A 49 12.68 -2.82 -3.22
CA ILE A 49 11.37 -3.37 -3.63
C ILE A 49 11.46 -4.33 -4.82
N GLY A 50 12.67 -4.56 -5.35
CA GLY A 50 12.92 -5.36 -6.53
C GLY A 50 12.61 -4.63 -7.84
N HIS A 51 13.19 -5.16 -8.92
CA HIS A 51 13.11 -4.58 -10.26
C HIS A 51 11.67 -4.28 -10.71
N LYS A 52 10.77 -5.28 -10.68
CA LYS A 52 9.39 -5.14 -11.17
C LYS A 52 8.63 -4.03 -10.43
N SER A 53 8.68 -4.03 -9.10
CA SER A 53 8.03 -3.02 -8.28
C SER A 53 8.62 -1.64 -8.56
N THR A 54 9.95 -1.53 -8.69
CA THR A 54 10.59 -0.25 -9.04
C THR A 54 10.12 0.28 -10.38
N LEU A 55 10.01 -0.56 -11.41
CA LEU A 55 9.48 -0.13 -12.70
C LEU A 55 8.04 0.38 -12.60
N LEU A 56 7.19 -0.31 -11.84
CA LEU A 56 5.81 0.11 -11.60
C LEU A 56 5.75 1.45 -10.84
N MET A 57 6.59 1.64 -9.83
CA MET A 57 6.69 2.91 -9.08
C MET A 57 7.20 4.05 -9.97
N MET A 58 8.20 3.80 -10.82
CA MET A 58 8.71 4.80 -11.77
C MET A 58 7.70 5.15 -12.85
N SER A 59 6.85 4.20 -13.25
CA SER A 59 5.77 4.44 -14.22
C SER A 59 4.81 5.53 -13.73
N LEU A 60 4.64 5.68 -12.41
CA LEU A 60 3.83 6.75 -11.81
C LEU A 60 4.42 8.15 -12.05
N LEU A 61 5.74 8.29 -12.16
CA LEU A 61 6.39 9.59 -12.37
C LEU A 61 6.25 10.08 -13.80
N ASN A 62 6.09 9.16 -14.74
CA ASN A 62 6.03 9.45 -16.17
C ASN A 62 4.61 9.37 -16.75
N ASP A 63 3.64 8.84 -16.00
CA ASP A 63 2.23 8.89 -16.37
C ASP A 63 1.70 10.33 -16.32
N ARG A 64 1.24 10.84 -17.46
CA ARG A 64 0.65 12.19 -17.59
C ARG A 64 -0.62 12.39 -16.77
N ARG A 65 -1.29 11.29 -16.35
CA ARG A 65 -2.49 11.31 -15.51
C ARG A 65 -2.16 11.27 -14.02
N SER A 66 -0.88 11.07 -13.69
CA SER A 66 -0.38 11.00 -12.33
C SER A 66 0.07 12.36 -11.83
N HIS A 67 -0.20 12.61 -10.55
CA HIS A 67 0.26 13.76 -9.80
C HIS A 67 1.34 13.37 -8.77
N ALA A 68 1.86 12.15 -8.86
CA ALA A 68 2.84 11.62 -7.92
C ALA A 68 4.14 12.43 -7.98
N SER A 69 4.56 12.96 -6.83
CA SER A 69 5.87 13.56 -6.69
C SER A 69 6.95 12.48 -6.51
N ARG A 70 8.19 12.77 -6.90
CA ARG A 70 9.33 11.84 -6.70
C ARG A 70 9.53 11.45 -5.23
N GLU A 71 9.36 12.42 -4.32
CA GLU A 71 9.46 12.19 -2.88
C GLU A 71 8.31 11.31 -2.37
N GLY A 72 7.09 11.51 -2.87
CA GLY A 72 5.93 10.67 -2.58
C GLY A 72 6.12 9.23 -3.08
N VAL A 73 6.62 9.06 -4.31
CA VAL A 73 6.94 7.71 -4.85
C VAL A 73 8.04 7.03 -4.03
N GLU A 74 9.05 7.78 -3.58
CA GLU A 74 10.08 7.22 -2.69
C GLU A 74 9.48 6.80 -1.33
N ALA A 75 8.59 7.60 -0.75
CA ALA A 75 7.91 7.26 0.50
C ALA A 75 7.04 6.00 0.34
N ILE A 76 6.25 5.92 -0.73
CA ILE A 76 5.43 4.74 -1.06
C ILE A 76 6.30 3.50 -1.20
N ALA A 77 7.39 3.58 -1.97
CA ALA A 77 8.31 2.46 -2.17
C ALA A 77 8.93 1.97 -0.84
N ARG A 78 9.32 2.91 0.05
CA ARG A 78 9.87 2.58 1.37
C ARG A 78 8.85 1.96 2.31
N ILE A 79 7.58 2.38 2.24
CA ILE A 79 6.51 1.76 3.03
C ILE A 79 6.21 0.36 2.51
N VAL A 80 6.09 0.22 1.18
CA VAL A 80 5.83 -1.05 0.52
C VAL A 80 6.93 -2.07 0.79
N SER A 81 8.21 -1.67 0.79
CA SER A 81 9.33 -2.58 1.07
C SER A 81 9.27 -3.24 2.45
N ARG A 82 8.52 -2.65 3.40
CA ARG A 82 8.33 -3.20 4.75
C ARG A 82 7.17 -4.17 4.88
N LEU A 83 6.36 -4.37 3.83
CA LEU A 83 5.24 -5.32 3.86
C LEU A 83 5.68 -6.79 3.66
N THR A 84 6.99 -7.04 3.66
CA THR A 84 7.62 -8.36 3.55
C THR A 84 8.92 -8.37 4.35
N LEU A 85 9.34 -9.54 4.80
CA LEU A 85 10.67 -9.77 5.36
C LEU A 85 11.71 -10.10 4.27
N ALA A 86 11.26 -10.39 3.05
CA ALA A 86 12.13 -10.65 1.90
C ALA A 86 12.60 -9.36 1.22
N PRO A 87 13.72 -9.39 0.47
CA PRO A 87 14.18 -8.21 -0.26
C PRO A 87 13.28 -7.82 -1.45
N VAL A 88 12.42 -8.72 -1.93
CA VAL A 88 11.60 -8.50 -3.13
C VAL A 88 10.23 -9.20 -3.03
N PHE A 89 9.26 -8.66 -3.76
CA PHE A 89 7.93 -9.24 -3.94
C PHE A 89 7.80 -9.96 -5.28
N ASP A 90 6.97 -11.00 -5.32
CA ASP A 90 6.47 -11.53 -6.59
C ASP A 90 5.25 -10.71 -7.05
N ILE A 91 5.30 -10.17 -8.27
CA ILE A 91 4.13 -9.50 -8.87
C ILE A 91 3.29 -10.54 -9.63
N ILE A 92 2.06 -10.76 -9.15
CA ILE A 92 1.17 -11.80 -9.68
C ILE A 92 0.00 -11.28 -10.50
N ASN A 93 -0.24 -9.98 -10.48
CA ASN A 93 -1.28 -9.34 -11.29
C ASN A 93 -0.89 -7.89 -11.53
N LEU A 94 -1.24 -7.37 -12.72
CA LEU A 94 -1.04 -5.99 -13.12
C LEU A 94 -2.24 -5.52 -13.95
N SER A 95 -2.83 -4.40 -13.53
CA SER A 95 -3.84 -3.63 -14.24
C SER A 95 -3.25 -2.26 -14.57
N LYS A 96 -3.47 -1.78 -15.79
CA LYS A 96 -2.88 -0.52 -16.30
C LYS A 96 -3.79 0.70 -16.13
N GLU A 97 -5.11 0.51 -16.01
CA GLU A 97 -6.09 1.61 -15.94
C GLU A 97 -7.18 1.34 -14.88
N PRO A 98 -7.04 1.87 -13.64
CA PRO A 98 -5.84 2.54 -13.10
C PRO A 98 -4.69 1.55 -12.85
N ILE A 99 -3.47 2.08 -12.68
CA ILE A 99 -2.31 1.28 -12.29
C ILE A 99 -2.60 0.60 -10.95
N ARG A 100 -2.56 -0.73 -10.95
CA ARG A 100 -2.78 -1.55 -9.77
C ARG A 100 -2.08 -2.87 -9.94
N PHE A 101 -1.39 -3.31 -8.91
CA PHE A 101 -0.65 -4.56 -8.97
C PHE A 101 -0.76 -5.34 -7.65
N THR A 102 -0.68 -6.65 -7.75
CA THR A 102 -0.72 -7.54 -6.59
C THR A 102 0.66 -8.10 -6.34
N MET A 103 1.16 -7.82 -5.15
CA MET A 103 2.37 -8.41 -4.61
C MET A 103 2.01 -9.66 -3.80
N GLN A 104 2.76 -10.73 -4.00
CA GLN A 104 2.67 -11.97 -3.24
C GLN A 104 3.92 -12.15 -2.40
N THR A 105 3.72 -12.55 -1.15
CA THR A 105 4.79 -12.89 -0.22
C THR A 105 4.66 -14.36 0.18
N LEU A 106 5.79 -15.07 0.15
CA LEU A 106 5.86 -16.46 0.63
C LEU A 106 5.59 -16.51 2.15
N PRO A 107 5.01 -17.59 2.69
CA PRO A 107 4.66 -17.66 4.11
C PRO A 107 5.83 -17.35 5.06
N GLN A 108 7.02 -17.89 4.80
CA GLN A 108 8.23 -17.64 5.60
C GLN A 108 8.73 -16.20 5.56
N ASN A 109 8.34 -15.43 4.54
CA ASN A 109 8.72 -14.04 4.36
C ASN A 109 7.59 -13.07 4.76
N SER A 110 6.45 -13.59 5.21
CA SER A 110 5.34 -12.77 5.67
C SER A 110 5.75 -11.99 6.92
N ILE A 111 5.34 -10.73 7.01
CA ILE A 111 5.48 -9.89 8.23
C ILE A 111 4.64 -10.38 9.42
N PHE A 112 3.83 -11.42 9.20
CA PHE A 112 2.96 -12.06 10.18
C PHE A 112 3.40 -13.49 10.51
N SER A 113 4.54 -13.94 9.97
CA SER A 113 4.98 -15.34 10.08
C SER A 113 5.37 -15.74 11.50
N GLU A 114 5.83 -14.78 12.30
CA GLU A 114 6.34 -15.01 13.66
C GLU A 114 5.25 -14.99 14.74
N ASP A 115 4.15 -14.27 14.52
CA ASP A 115 3.16 -13.95 15.56
C ASP A 115 1.72 -14.42 15.24
N LEU A 116 1.41 -14.74 13.98
CA LEU A 116 0.11 -15.25 13.55
C LEU A 116 0.22 -16.69 13.06
N ASP A 117 0.25 -17.64 14.01
CA ASP A 117 0.40 -19.09 13.75
C ASP A 117 -0.52 -19.63 12.65
N PHE A 118 -1.77 -19.15 12.58
CA PHE A 118 -2.74 -19.60 11.58
C PHE A 118 -2.44 -19.11 10.15
N LEU A 119 -1.56 -18.11 9.98
CA LEU A 119 -1.04 -17.64 8.70
C LEU A 119 0.35 -18.21 8.37
N ARG A 120 0.98 -18.99 9.26
CA ARG A 120 2.36 -19.47 9.13
C ARG A 120 2.65 -20.14 7.78
N ASP A 121 1.69 -20.90 7.25
CA ASP A 121 1.80 -21.62 5.97
C ASP A 121 0.93 -21.00 4.86
N THR A 122 0.50 -19.74 5.03
CA THR A 122 -0.40 -19.05 4.11
C THR A 122 0.33 -17.91 3.40
N PHE A 123 0.27 -17.90 2.08
CA PHE A 123 0.75 -16.77 1.28
C PHE A 123 -0.07 -15.52 1.60
N THR A 124 0.61 -14.41 1.81
CA THR A 124 -0.03 -13.10 1.99
C THR A 124 0.06 -12.29 0.70
N TYR A 125 -1.01 -11.55 0.42
CA TYR A 125 -1.12 -10.78 -0.81
C TYR A 125 -1.44 -9.33 -0.46
N PHE A 126 -0.72 -8.42 -1.11
CA PHE A 126 -0.94 -6.99 -1.00
C PHE A 126 -1.29 -6.44 -2.38
N GLN A 127 -2.51 -5.93 -2.52
CA GLN A 127 -2.88 -5.17 -3.71
C GLN A 127 -2.49 -3.72 -3.48
N ILE A 128 -1.57 -3.24 -4.31
CA ILE A 128 -1.10 -1.87 -4.32
C ILE A 128 -1.83 -1.14 -5.44
N THR A 129 -2.57 -0.10 -5.05
CA THR A 129 -3.26 0.80 -5.96
C THR A 129 -2.76 2.22 -5.66
N PRO A 130 -1.68 2.65 -6.32
CA PRO A 130 -1.27 4.05 -6.26
C PRO A 130 -2.39 4.92 -6.81
N GLU A 131 -2.51 6.14 -6.30
CA GLU A 131 -3.41 7.14 -6.87
C GLU A 131 -4.87 6.66 -6.97
N SER A 132 -5.31 5.88 -5.97
CA SER A 132 -6.60 5.17 -5.95
C SER A 132 -7.78 6.16 -5.92
N ILE A 133 -8.66 6.07 -6.92
CA ILE A 133 -9.87 6.88 -6.99
C ILE A 133 -11.00 6.21 -6.21
N GLU A 134 -11.26 6.70 -5.01
CA GLU A 134 -12.35 6.27 -4.15
C GLU A 134 -13.61 7.09 -4.42
N LYS A 135 -14.67 6.41 -4.89
CA LYS A 135 -15.96 7.02 -5.17
C LYS A 135 -16.81 7.00 -3.91
N HIS A 136 -17.33 8.17 -3.53
CA HIS A 136 -18.31 8.28 -2.46
C HIS A 136 -19.72 8.44 -3.01
N ILE A 137 -20.62 7.62 -2.46
CA ILE A 137 -22.04 7.62 -2.82
C ILE A 137 -22.85 8.54 -1.90
N ASN A 138 -22.39 8.78 -0.66
CA ASN A 138 -23.10 9.58 0.35
C ASN A 138 -22.15 10.52 1.13
N LEU A 139 -21.93 11.74 0.64
CA LEU A 139 -21.38 12.81 1.49
C LEU A 139 -22.52 13.48 2.29
N PRO A 140 -22.24 14.07 3.47
CA PRO A 140 -23.19 14.96 4.13
C PRO A 140 -23.68 16.02 3.13
N GLN A 141 -24.99 16.28 3.08
CA GLN A 141 -25.69 17.14 2.09
C GLN A 141 -26.01 16.52 0.71
N GLY A 142 -25.89 15.19 0.54
CA GLY A 142 -26.32 14.51 -0.69
C GLY A 142 -25.38 14.68 -1.89
N GLY A 143 -24.17 15.22 -1.64
CA GLY A 143 -23.13 15.34 -2.66
C GLY A 143 -22.50 13.99 -3.02
N ARG A 144 -22.18 13.82 -4.31
CA ARG A 144 -21.29 12.75 -4.78
C ARG A 144 -19.87 13.31 -4.88
N GLY A 145 -18.91 12.64 -4.26
CA GLY A 145 -17.50 13.03 -4.28
C GLY A 145 -16.63 11.92 -4.86
N LYS A 146 -15.50 12.32 -5.44
CA LYS A 146 -14.38 11.41 -5.72
C LYS A 146 -13.19 11.94 -4.97
N TYR A 147 -12.50 11.05 -4.30
CA TYR A 147 -11.22 11.35 -3.68
C TYR A 147 -10.15 10.45 -4.31
N LYS A 148 -8.92 10.96 -4.43
CA LYS A 148 -7.78 10.24 -5.01
C LYS A 148 -6.71 10.08 -3.93
N ALA A 149 -6.56 8.87 -3.41
CA ALA A 149 -5.54 8.56 -2.41
C ALA A 149 -4.18 8.33 -3.05
N ASP A 150 -3.09 8.85 -2.49
CA ASP A 150 -1.74 8.58 -3.02
C ASP A 150 -1.43 7.09 -3.08
N LEU A 151 -1.87 6.34 -2.07
CA LEU A 151 -1.70 4.90 -2.01
C LEU A 151 -2.86 4.23 -1.29
N ARG A 152 -3.46 3.22 -1.93
CA ARG A 152 -4.30 2.22 -1.28
C ARG A 152 -3.56 0.89 -1.22
N ILE A 153 -3.64 0.25 -0.06
CA ILE A 153 -3.08 -1.07 0.22
C ILE A 153 -4.22 -1.96 0.73
N ASP A 154 -4.56 -2.99 -0.03
CA ASP A 154 -5.46 -4.06 0.43
C ASP A 154 -4.63 -5.29 0.80
N LEU A 155 -4.80 -5.80 2.02
CA LEU A 155 -4.27 -7.07 2.48
C LEU A 155 -5.34 -8.15 2.35
N PHE A 156 -5.00 -9.23 1.66
CA PHE A 156 -5.89 -10.37 1.52
C PHE A 156 -5.12 -11.69 1.50
N ILE A 157 -5.85 -12.78 1.71
CA ILE A 157 -5.36 -14.14 1.53
C ILE A 157 -6.19 -14.86 0.47
N ILE A 158 -5.53 -15.71 -0.29
CA ILE A 158 -6.19 -16.64 -1.20
C ILE A 158 -5.91 -18.05 -0.70
N LYS A 159 -6.97 -18.80 -0.40
CA LYS A 159 -6.86 -20.21 -0.02
C LYS A 159 -8.00 -20.99 -0.67
N LYS A 160 -7.67 -22.05 -1.42
CA LYS A 160 -8.62 -22.94 -2.10
C LYS A 160 -9.68 -22.20 -2.94
N ASN A 161 -9.24 -21.19 -3.70
CA ASN A 161 -10.09 -20.29 -4.52
C ASN A 161 -10.99 -19.31 -3.74
N CYS A 162 -10.94 -19.31 -2.41
CA CYS A 162 -11.57 -18.28 -1.60
C CYS A 162 -10.62 -17.09 -1.47
N HIS A 163 -11.11 -15.91 -1.85
CA HIS A 163 -10.41 -14.64 -1.68
C HIS A 163 -10.99 -13.92 -0.46
N LEU A 164 -10.20 -13.80 0.59
CA LEU A 164 -10.59 -13.13 1.82
C LEU A 164 -9.83 -11.81 1.96
N ASN A 165 -10.53 -10.69 1.77
CA ASN A 165 -9.98 -9.38 2.07
C ASN A 165 -9.98 -9.15 3.58
N LEU A 166 -8.80 -8.95 4.16
CA LEU A 166 -8.60 -8.85 5.60
C LEU A 166 -8.60 -7.39 6.06
N ALA A 167 -8.00 -6.50 5.26
CA ALA A 167 -7.91 -5.10 5.62
C ALA A 167 -7.62 -4.20 4.41
N THR A 168 -8.13 -2.98 4.46
CA THR A 168 -7.78 -1.90 3.53
C THR A 168 -7.21 -0.75 4.34
N THR A 169 -6.13 -0.16 3.84
CA THR A 169 -5.46 1.01 4.43
C THR A 169 -5.13 2.00 3.32
N PHE A 170 -5.19 3.30 3.64
CA PHE A 170 -4.74 4.37 2.78
C PHE A 170 -3.49 5.04 3.33
N PHE A 171 -2.63 5.52 2.44
CA PHE A 171 -1.48 6.35 2.77
C PHE A 171 -1.47 7.60 1.89
N GLU A 172 -1.10 8.72 2.52
CA GLU A 172 -1.04 10.05 1.93
C GLU A 172 0.32 10.68 2.21
N TYR A 173 0.93 11.24 1.18
CA TYR A 173 2.13 12.07 1.28
C TYR A 173 1.73 13.53 1.00
N ASP A 174 1.55 14.30 2.08
CA ASP A 174 1.23 15.71 1.96
C ASP A 174 2.50 16.47 1.55
N GLY A 175 2.63 16.79 0.26
CA GLY A 175 3.73 17.59 -0.26
C GLY A 175 3.75 19.04 0.26
N ALA A 176 4.77 19.80 -0.13
CA ALA A 176 5.00 21.18 0.34
C ALA A 176 3.84 22.17 0.07
N HIS A 177 2.91 21.84 -0.83
CA HIS A 177 1.81 22.71 -1.26
C HIS A 177 0.48 22.47 -0.51
N HIS A 178 0.41 21.55 0.45
CA HIS A 178 -0.84 21.21 1.15
C HIS A 178 -1.24 22.18 2.27
N PHE A 179 -0.42 23.18 2.59
CA PHE A 179 -0.67 24.14 3.68
C PHE A 179 -1.54 25.35 3.27
N ILE A 180 -2.24 25.28 2.14
CA ILE A 180 -3.17 26.34 1.69
C ILE A 180 -4.56 26.04 2.27
N GLU A 181 -5.24 27.05 2.83
CA GLU A 181 -6.50 26.90 3.59
C GLU A 181 -7.62 26.15 2.84
N SER A 182 -7.75 26.36 1.53
CA SER A 182 -8.69 25.63 0.67
C SER A 182 -8.37 24.13 0.57
N SER A 183 -7.08 23.77 0.60
CA SER A 183 -6.62 22.39 0.58
C SER A 183 -6.92 21.69 1.91
N VAL A 184 -6.75 22.38 3.04
CA VAL A 184 -7.03 21.84 4.39
C VAL A 184 -8.51 21.44 4.54
N ARG A 185 -9.45 22.22 3.99
CA ARG A 185 -10.88 21.88 4.04
C ARG A 185 -11.19 20.63 3.21
N ASN A 186 -10.63 20.53 2.01
CA ASN A 186 -10.78 19.35 1.16
C ASN A 186 -10.15 18.10 1.80
N ASP A 187 -9.01 18.25 2.47
CA ASP A 187 -8.33 17.17 3.19
C ASP A 187 -9.19 16.61 4.33
N LYS A 188 -9.85 17.47 5.12
CA LYS A 188 -10.75 17.03 6.19
C LYS A 188 -11.98 16.27 5.65
N TYR A 189 -12.55 16.73 4.53
CA TYR A 189 -13.66 16.01 3.90
C TYR A 189 -13.20 14.64 3.40
N ARG A 190 -12.04 14.60 2.74
CA ARG A 190 -11.37 13.37 2.31
C ARG A 190 -11.18 12.39 3.47
N ASP A 191 -10.61 12.85 4.59
CA ASP A 191 -10.30 11.98 5.73
C ASP A 191 -11.57 11.40 6.35
N SER A 192 -12.60 12.23 6.49
CA SER A 192 -13.92 11.81 6.98
C SER A 192 -14.55 10.80 6.03
N SER A 193 -14.36 10.99 4.73
CA SER A 193 -14.82 10.09 3.67
C SER A 193 -14.16 8.72 3.81
N LEU A 194 -12.83 8.66 3.86
CA LEU A 194 -12.09 7.41 3.98
C LEU A 194 -12.39 6.69 5.29
N ALA A 195 -12.48 7.43 6.40
CA ALA A 195 -12.87 6.88 7.68
C ALA A 195 -14.25 6.21 7.62
N SER A 196 -15.21 6.77 6.87
CA SER A 196 -16.53 6.16 6.68
C SER A 196 -16.50 4.83 5.92
N MET A 197 -15.43 4.56 5.17
CA MET A 197 -15.20 3.26 4.51
C MET A 197 -14.62 2.21 5.47
N GLY A 198 -14.38 2.56 6.74
CA GLY A 198 -13.81 1.65 7.75
C GLY A 198 -12.31 1.38 7.58
N ALA A 199 -11.64 2.16 6.73
CA ALA A 199 -10.22 2.02 6.40
C ALA A 199 -9.43 3.24 6.88
N PRO A 200 -8.40 3.06 7.74
CA PRO A 200 -7.62 4.18 8.25
C PRO A 200 -6.73 4.78 7.15
N THR A 201 -6.45 6.07 7.31
CA THR A 201 -5.55 6.84 6.43
C THR A 201 -4.34 7.30 7.22
N PHE A 202 -3.14 6.94 6.77
CA PHE A 202 -1.89 7.35 7.36
C PHE A 202 -1.26 8.47 6.54
N ARG A 203 -1.01 9.61 7.16
CA ARG A 203 -0.53 10.80 6.46
C ARG A 203 0.87 11.17 6.90
N MET A 204 1.78 11.23 5.94
CA MET A 204 3.15 11.72 6.11
C MET A 204 3.23 13.17 5.66
N GLN A 205 3.63 14.04 6.58
CA GLN A 205 3.84 15.46 6.28
C GLN A 205 5.18 15.68 5.59
N HIS A 206 5.22 16.61 4.63
CA HIS A 206 6.47 17.07 4.03
C HIS A 206 7.46 17.57 5.10
N ILE A 207 8.72 17.20 4.94
CA ILE A 207 9.82 17.73 5.76
C ILE A 207 10.34 18.99 5.08
N GLU A 208 10.23 20.15 5.73
CA GLU A 208 10.82 21.39 5.23
C GLU A 208 12.33 21.23 5.01
N LYS A 209 12.79 21.43 3.76
CA LYS A 209 14.19 21.26 3.37
C LYS A 209 15.07 22.45 3.77
N LYS A 210 14.48 23.62 3.99
CA LYS A 210 15.21 24.87 4.25
C LYS A 210 15.93 24.78 5.60
N GLY A 211 17.24 24.98 5.59
CA GLY A 211 18.07 24.98 6.80
C GLY A 211 18.40 23.60 7.39
N ILE A 212 18.04 22.50 6.72
CA ILE A 212 18.40 21.14 7.14
C ILE A 212 19.52 20.60 6.24
N GLU A 213 20.57 20.06 6.85
CA GLU A 213 21.62 19.33 6.13
C GLU A 213 21.04 18.10 5.42
N LYS A 214 21.52 17.84 4.20
CA LYS A 214 21.01 16.76 3.34
C LYS A 214 20.95 15.40 4.04
N GLU A 215 21.97 15.06 4.82
CA GLU A 215 22.04 13.77 5.53
C GLU A 215 21.01 13.68 6.66
N LYS A 216 20.85 14.76 7.45
CA LYS A 216 19.82 14.85 8.50
C LYS A 216 18.41 14.77 7.92
N TYR A 217 18.18 15.44 6.79
CA TYR A 217 16.91 15.35 6.07
C TYR A 217 16.63 13.90 5.64
N LYS A 218 17.61 13.22 5.05
CA LYS A 218 17.48 11.82 4.62
C LYS A 218 17.18 10.88 5.79
N GLN A 219 17.87 11.05 6.91
CA GLN A 219 17.62 10.29 8.14
C GLN A 219 16.20 10.51 8.67
N LYS A 220 15.75 11.76 8.73
CA LYS A 220 14.39 12.11 9.17
C LYS A 220 13.32 11.53 8.24
N PHE A 221 13.52 11.66 6.93
CA PHE A 221 12.63 11.09 5.92
C PHE A 221 12.52 9.56 6.06
N ASN A 222 13.65 8.87 6.19
CA ASN A 222 13.68 7.42 6.39
C ASN A 222 12.97 7.01 7.69
N SER A 223 13.20 7.75 8.78
CA SER A 223 12.56 7.49 10.07
C SER A 223 11.04 7.65 10.00
N LEU A 224 10.54 8.68 9.31
CA LEU A 224 9.09 8.86 9.10
C LEU A 224 8.49 7.74 8.25
N CYS A 225 9.15 7.33 7.16
CA CYS A 225 8.70 6.20 6.34
C CYS A 225 8.60 4.92 7.17
N GLU A 226 9.63 4.64 8.00
CA GLU A 226 9.65 3.48 8.90
C GLU A 226 8.53 3.53 9.94
N HIS A 227 8.27 4.72 10.52
CA HIS A 227 7.17 4.91 11.46
C HIS A 227 5.81 4.64 10.82
N HIS A 228 5.56 5.18 9.62
CA HIS A 228 4.31 4.94 8.89
C HIS A 228 4.16 3.49 8.45
N ALA A 229 5.23 2.84 7.99
CA ALA A 229 5.23 1.42 7.68
C ALA A 229 4.81 0.59 8.89
N LYS A 230 5.41 0.84 10.07
CA LYS A 230 5.04 0.15 11.32
C LYS A 230 3.57 0.34 11.67
N ASN A 231 3.06 1.57 11.61
CA ASN A 231 1.66 1.86 11.92
C ASN A 231 0.69 1.13 10.95
N ILE A 232 1.03 1.06 9.66
CA ILE A 232 0.24 0.33 8.65
C ILE A 232 0.23 -1.16 8.96
N ILE A 233 1.40 -1.74 9.27
CA ILE A 233 1.56 -3.16 9.61
C ILE A 233 0.80 -3.50 10.89
N GLU A 234 0.90 -2.67 11.93
CA GLU A 234 0.17 -2.83 13.18
C GLU A 234 -1.36 -2.76 12.97
N ASN A 235 -1.82 -1.85 12.11
CA ASN A 235 -3.23 -1.81 11.74
C ASN A 235 -3.67 -3.10 11.04
N PHE A 236 -2.87 -3.62 10.09
CA PHE A 236 -3.18 -4.91 9.46
C PHE A 236 -3.20 -6.04 10.48
N ARG A 237 -2.20 -6.13 11.35
CA ARG A 237 -2.16 -7.11 12.44
C ARG A 237 -3.42 -7.04 13.29
N LYS A 238 -3.81 -5.84 13.74
CA LYS A 238 -5.03 -5.62 14.51
C LYS A 238 -6.28 -6.09 13.76
N LYS A 239 -6.44 -5.69 12.49
CA LYS A 239 -7.60 -6.07 11.67
C LYS A 239 -7.67 -7.57 11.44
N ILE A 240 -6.54 -8.23 11.25
CA ILE A 240 -6.45 -9.69 11.15
C ILE A 240 -6.91 -10.34 12.47
N TYR A 241 -6.44 -9.86 13.62
CA TYR A 241 -6.91 -10.34 14.92
C TYR A 241 -8.42 -10.11 15.11
N ASP A 242 -8.92 -8.92 14.81
CA ASP A 242 -10.36 -8.59 14.89
C ASP A 242 -11.20 -9.53 14.00
N HIS A 243 -10.66 -9.90 12.82
CA HIS A 243 -11.32 -10.78 11.87
C HIS A 243 -11.40 -12.23 12.35
N PHE A 244 -10.35 -12.75 13.00
CA PHE A 244 -10.27 -14.18 13.36
C PHE A 244 -10.53 -14.49 14.84
N ASN A 245 -10.47 -13.49 15.72
CA ASN A 245 -10.80 -13.58 17.14
C ASN A 245 -11.78 -12.47 17.54
N PRO A 246 -12.99 -12.42 16.97
CA PRO A 246 -13.99 -11.46 17.41
C PRO A 246 -14.28 -11.66 18.91
N THR A 247 -14.02 -10.60 19.66
CA THR A 247 -14.30 -10.49 21.08
C THR A 247 -15.62 -9.77 21.26
N TYR A 248 -16.62 -10.45 21.78
CA TYR A 248 -17.90 -9.82 22.13
C TYR A 248 -17.97 -9.60 23.64
N LEU A 249 -18.43 -8.42 24.03
CA LEU A 249 -18.86 -8.15 25.39
C LEU A 249 -20.36 -8.47 25.45
N ILE A 250 -20.72 -9.48 26.22
CA ILE A 250 -22.12 -9.80 26.54
C ILE A 250 -22.37 -9.34 27.95
N TYR A 251 -23.39 -8.49 28.12
CA TYR A 251 -23.83 -8.05 29.43
C TYR A 251 -24.91 -9.02 29.93
N ASP A 252 -24.79 -9.46 31.18
CA ASP A 252 -25.87 -10.20 31.83
C ASP A 252 -27.05 -9.27 32.18
N ASP A 253 -28.13 -9.84 32.72
CA ASP A 253 -29.33 -9.10 33.13
C ASP A 253 -29.05 -8.04 34.21
N ASN A 254 -27.86 -8.07 34.85
CA ASN A 254 -27.41 -7.11 35.85
C ASN A 254 -26.41 -6.07 35.27
N GLY A 255 -26.13 -6.11 33.97
CA GLY A 255 -25.19 -5.20 33.31
C GLY A 255 -23.72 -5.52 33.56
N VAL A 256 -23.39 -6.73 34.01
CA VAL A 256 -22.00 -7.17 34.20
C VAL A 256 -21.42 -7.64 32.87
N PRO A 257 -20.31 -7.04 32.37
CA PRO A 257 -19.71 -7.45 31.12
C PRO A 257 -19.00 -8.80 31.27
N SER A 258 -19.33 -9.74 30.40
CA SER A 258 -18.62 -11.00 30.19
C SER A 258 -17.99 -11.02 28.80
N GLN A 259 -16.70 -11.34 28.73
CA GLN A 259 -15.97 -11.42 27.47
C GLN A 259 -16.11 -12.82 26.88
N ILE A 260 -16.68 -12.93 25.68
CA ILE A 260 -16.70 -14.17 24.91
C ILE A 260 -15.82 -14.00 23.67
N ASN A 261 -14.78 -14.82 23.58
CA ASN A 261 -13.93 -14.91 22.40
C ASN A 261 -14.48 -15.98 21.48
N PHE A 262 -15.05 -15.60 20.35
CA PHE A 262 -15.34 -16.56 19.29
C PHE A 262 -14.07 -16.72 18.47
N LYS A 263 -13.40 -17.87 18.57
CA LYS A 263 -12.37 -18.24 17.61
C LYS A 263 -13.12 -18.66 16.34
N LEU A 264 -12.94 -17.93 15.24
CA LEU A 264 -13.53 -18.35 13.97
C LEU A 264 -12.90 -19.70 13.61
N ASP A 265 -13.71 -20.76 13.53
CA ASP A 265 -13.19 -22.08 13.16
C ASP A 265 -12.76 -22.04 11.68
N LEU A 266 -11.46 -21.92 11.46
CA LEU A 266 -10.85 -21.93 10.12
C LEU A 266 -10.73 -23.34 9.54
N SER A 267 -11.36 -24.36 10.13
CA SER A 267 -11.39 -25.71 9.55
C SER A 267 -11.96 -25.74 8.13
N PHE A 268 -12.85 -24.82 7.77
CA PHE A 268 -13.35 -24.66 6.40
C PHE A 268 -12.25 -24.20 5.42
N LEU A 269 -11.21 -23.53 5.89
CA LEU A 269 -10.03 -23.24 5.07
C LEU A 269 -9.14 -24.47 4.90
N ASN A 270 -9.25 -25.48 5.77
CA ASN A 270 -8.41 -26.67 5.79
C ASN A 270 -9.03 -27.90 5.09
N LYS A 271 -10.35 -27.93 4.81
CA LYS A 271 -11.02 -29.01 4.04
C LYS A 271 -10.94 -28.82 2.54
#